data_AF-A0A1H4B3R3-F1
#
_entry.id   AF-A0A1H4B3R3-F1
#
_cell.length_a   1.000
_cell.length_b   1.000
_cell.length_c   1.000
_cell.angle_alpha   90.00
_cell.angle_beta   90.00
_cell.angle_gamma   90.00
#
_symmetry.space_group_name_H-M   'P 1'
#
loop_
_entity.id
_entity.type
_entity.pdbx_description
1 polymer ?
#
loop_
_entity_poly.entity_id
_entity_poly.type
_entity_poly.pdbx_seq_one_letter_code
_entity_poly.pdbx_strand_id
1 'polypeptide(L)'
;MKTLITPLQVLRLAFGDGEQLPPETVAETDIAGAEQRHIVPVVGRALYEKLLAGSYPDFRNEYLAAPAALFTRLAIQPRLDVRTGQCGTSAPKSAWGQPAGETALRALRQGLRTQARTLLRRAAEHLRAHRDEFPEYDPENDILNRCTTDGGFVQIR
;
A
#
# COMPACT_ATOMS: atom_id res chain seq x y z
N MET A 1 -8.31 15.18 1.01
CA MET A 1 -8.76 14.15 1.99
C MET A 1 -7.64 13.97 3.00
N LYS A 2 -7.85 13.38 4.20
CA LYS A 2 -6.73 13.13 5.11
C LYS A 2 -6.23 11.70 4.93
N THR A 3 -4.93 11.52 4.70
CA THR A 3 -4.25 10.23 4.51
C THR A 3 -3.08 10.11 5.49
N LEU A 4 -2.60 8.89 5.73
CA LEU A 4 -1.48 8.65 6.65
C LEU A 4 -0.15 9.15 6.06
N ILE A 5 -0.01 9.03 4.74
CA ILE A 5 1.17 9.47 4.00
C ILE A 5 0.81 10.45 2.89
N THR A 6 1.82 11.20 2.44
CA THR A 6 1.72 12.16 1.33
C THR A 6 2.11 11.51 -0.01
N PRO A 7 1.65 12.04 -1.16
CA PRO A 7 2.09 11.58 -2.48
C PRO A 7 3.61 11.53 -2.65
N LEU A 8 4.32 12.52 -2.09
CA LEU A 8 5.78 12.58 -2.15
C LEU A 8 6.44 11.47 -1.33
N GLN A 9 5.87 11.09 -0.18
CA GLN A 9 6.34 9.93 0.58
C GLN A 9 6.08 8.61 -0.16
N VAL A 10 4.95 8.50 -0.88
CA VAL A 10 4.70 7.32 -1.74
C VAL A 10 5.80 7.19 -2.79
N LEU A 11 6.14 8.27 -3.48
CA LEU A 11 7.21 8.27 -4.48
C LEU A 11 8.54 7.83 -3.88
N ARG A 12 8.93 8.38 -2.71
CA ARG A 12 10.20 8.05 -2.06
C ARG A 12 10.28 6.60 -1.55
N LEU A 13 9.18 6.06 -1.05
CA LEU A 13 9.18 4.76 -0.35
C LEU A 13 8.85 3.59 -1.28
N ALA A 14 8.01 3.82 -2.28
CA ALA A 14 7.54 2.75 -3.17
C ALA A 14 8.24 2.74 -4.51
N PHE A 15 8.86 3.84 -4.96
CA PHE A 15 9.59 3.93 -6.22
C PHE A 15 11.09 4.04 -5.97
N GLY A 16 11.90 3.37 -6.79
CA GLY A 16 13.36 3.40 -6.64
C GLY A 16 13.99 4.68 -7.17
N ASP A 17 15.27 4.92 -6.87
CA ASP A 17 16.00 6.14 -7.28
C ASP A 17 16.06 6.39 -8.80
N GLY A 18 15.81 5.36 -9.62
CA GLY A 18 15.73 5.45 -11.09
C GLY A 18 14.32 5.65 -11.65
N GLU A 19 13.29 5.71 -10.82
CA GLU A 19 11.88 5.81 -11.21
C GLU A 19 11.34 7.22 -10.89
N GLN A 20 11.86 8.27 -11.56
CA GLN A 20 11.33 9.63 -11.37
C GLN A 20 9.95 9.79 -12.01
N LEU A 21 8.91 9.87 -11.18
CA LEU A 21 7.55 10.21 -11.59
C LEU A 21 7.15 11.58 -11.04
N PRO A 22 6.34 12.37 -11.78
CA PRO A 22 5.81 13.61 -11.23
C PRO A 22 4.86 13.30 -10.06
N PRO A 23 4.81 14.13 -9.01
CA PRO A 23 3.97 13.92 -7.84
C PRO A 23 2.48 13.82 -8.19
N GLU A 24 2.06 14.46 -9.28
CA GLU A 24 0.70 14.42 -9.83
C GLU A 24 0.26 13.02 -10.26
N THR A 25 1.20 12.09 -10.45
CA THR A 25 0.91 10.69 -10.79
C THR A 25 0.18 9.96 -9.65
N VAL A 26 0.40 10.40 -8.40
CA VAL A 26 -0.18 9.80 -7.21
C VAL A 26 -1.23 10.75 -6.64
N ALA A 27 -2.51 10.40 -6.78
CA ALA A 27 -3.58 11.18 -6.17
C ALA A 27 -3.78 10.79 -4.70
N GLU A 28 -4.21 11.75 -3.86
CA GLU A 28 -4.62 11.46 -2.47
C GLU A 28 -5.73 10.41 -2.38
N THR A 29 -6.60 10.36 -3.39
CA THR A 29 -7.68 9.36 -3.51
C THR A 29 -7.14 7.94 -3.69
N ASP A 30 -6.00 7.78 -4.37
CA ASP A 30 -5.34 6.48 -4.55
C ASP A 30 -4.75 5.98 -3.24
N ILE A 31 -4.18 6.91 -2.46
CA ILE A 31 -3.65 6.63 -1.12
C ILE A 31 -4.79 6.23 -0.19
N ALA A 32 -5.84 7.05 -0.10
CA ALA A 32 -7.01 6.77 0.74
C ALA A 32 -7.67 5.43 0.37
N GLY A 33 -7.78 5.11 -0.93
CA GLY A 33 -8.31 3.84 -1.40
C GLY A 33 -7.45 2.64 -1.00
N ALA A 34 -6.12 2.78 -1.09
CA ALA A 34 -5.18 1.75 -0.66
C ALA A 34 -5.22 1.54 0.87
N GLU A 35 -5.23 2.62 1.65
CA GLU A 35 -5.34 2.61 3.11
C GLU A 35 -6.64 1.93 3.55
N GLN A 36 -7.77 2.32 2.97
CA GLN A 36 -9.08 1.75 3.29
C GLN A 36 -9.15 0.25 2.98
N ARG A 37 -8.51 -0.19 1.89
CA ARG A 37 -8.56 -1.59 1.45
C ARG A 37 -7.61 -2.49 2.24
N HIS A 38 -6.46 -1.98 2.67
CA HIS A 38 -5.37 -2.82 3.17
C HIS A 38 -4.93 -2.49 4.59
N ILE A 39 -4.95 -1.22 5.00
CA ILE A 39 -4.45 -0.78 6.32
C ILE A 39 -5.57 -0.78 7.36
N VAL A 40 -6.72 -0.16 7.05
CA VAL A 40 -7.86 -0.04 7.97
C VAL A 40 -8.37 -1.40 8.49
N PRO A 41 -8.44 -2.48 7.68
CA PRO A 41 -8.86 -3.80 8.18
C PRO A 41 -7.92 -4.44 9.20
N VAL A 42 -6.66 -4.00 9.29
CA VAL A 42 -5.65 -4.53 10.22
C VAL A 42 -5.56 -3.67 11.47
N VAL A 43 -5.48 -2.35 11.28
CA VAL A 43 -5.30 -1.38 12.36
C VAL A 43 -6.61 -1.12 13.12
N GLY A 44 -7.75 -1.28 12.45
CA GLY A 44 -9.07 -0.92 12.97
C GLY A 44 -9.40 0.56 12.74
N ARG A 45 -10.70 0.88 12.69
CA ARG A 45 -11.18 2.25 12.39
C ARG A 45 -10.81 3.25 13.48
N ALA A 46 -10.97 2.88 14.75
CA ALA A 46 -10.72 3.77 15.88
C ALA A 46 -9.25 4.23 15.94
N LEU A 47 -8.31 3.29 15.85
CA LEU A 47 -6.88 3.62 15.81
C LEU A 47 -6.50 4.37 14.51
N TYR A 48 -7.10 4.01 13.37
CA TYR A 48 -6.87 4.74 12.11
C TYR A 48 -7.26 6.22 12.21
N GLU A 49 -8.38 6.56 12.86
CA GLU A 49 -8.79 7.96 13.08
C GLU A 49 -7.79 8.72 13.95
N LYS A 50 -7.20 8.08 14.97
CA LYS A 50 -6.14 8.68 15.81
C LYS A 50 -4.86 8.91 15.02
N LEU A 51 -4.45 7.96 14.20
CA LEU A 51 -3.29 8.09 13.31
C LEU A 51 -3.50 9.22 12.30
N LEU A 52 -4.71 9.34 11.75
CA LEU A 52 -5.09 10.48 10.91
C LEU A 52 -5.04 11.79 11.71
N ALA A 53 -5.49 11.82 12.96
CA ALA A 53 -5.38 13.01 13.82
C ALA A 53 -3.92 13.44 14.09
N GLY A 54 -2.95 12.55 13.86
CA GLY A 54 -1.51 12.81 14.05
C GLY A 54 -0.91 12.13 15.27
N SER A 55 -1.70 11.32 15.99
CA SER A 55 -1.20 10.48 17.08
C SER A 55 -0.25 9.41 16.54
N TYR A 56 0.68 8.96 17.39
CA TYR A 56 1.65 7.89 17.10
C TYR A 56 2.47 8.11 15.81
N PRO A 57 3.17 9.26 15.68
CA PRO A 57 3.94 9.57 14.48
C PRO A 57 5.05 8.55 14.21
N ASP A 58 5.68 8.02 15.25
CA ASP A 58 6.77 7.04 15.15
C ASP A 58 6.24 5.72 14.57
N PHE A 59 5.15 5.20 15.12
CA PHE A 59 4.50 4.00 14.61
C PHE A 59 4.09 4.17 13.14
N ARG A 60 3.47 5.31 12.81
CA ARG A 60 3.06 5.61 11.44
C ARG A 60 4.26 5.64 10.48
N ASN A 61 5.33 6.35 10.84
CA ASN A 61 6.48 6.56 9.97
C ASN A 61 7.32 5.28 9.82
N GLU A 62 7.53 4.53 10.91
CA GLU A 62 8.38 3.34 10.91
C GLU A 62 7.66 2.10 10.36
N TYR A 63 6.38 1.91 10.70
CA TYR A 63 5.67 0.65 10.40
C TYR A 63 4.63 0.78 9.28
N LEU A 64 3.91 1.91 9.18
CA LEU A 64 2.79 2.03 8.23
C LEU A 64 3.14 2.74 6.93
N ALA A 65 4.12 3.65 6.93
CA ALA A 65 4.41 4.47 5.76
C ALA A 65 4.85 3.64 4.54
N ALA A 66 5.73 2.67 4.76
CA ALA A 66 6.22 1.78 3.70
C ALA A 66 5.13 0.85 3.11
N PRO A 67 4.35 0.09 3.90
CA PRO A 67 3.29 -0.75 3.34
C PRO A 67 2.19 0.10 2.68
N ALA A 68 1.81 1.25 3.25
CA ALA A 68 0.84 2.15 2.61
C ALA A 68 1.33 2.61 1.24
N ALA A 69 2.60 3.04 1.12
CA ALA A 69 3.20 3.44 -0.15
C ALA A 69 3.21 2.30 -1.18
N LEU A 70 3.58 1.08 -0.79
CA LEU A 70 3.62 -0.08 -1.69
C LEU A 70 2.22 -0.49 -2.16
N PHE A 71 1.21 -0.43 -1.28
CA PHE A 71 -0.18 -0.69 -1.68
C PHE A 71 -0.71 0.41 -2.62
N THR A 72 -0.35 1.67 -2.41
CA THR A 72 -0.65 2.74 -3.36
C THR A 72 0.02 2.49 -4.71
N ARG A 73 1.32 2.14 -4.74
CA ARG A 73 2.03 1.75 -5.97
C ARG A 73 1.30 0.63 -6.69
N LEU A 74 0.90 -0.42 -5.97
CA LEU A 74 0.14 -1.55 -6.54
C LEU A 74 -1.20 -1.10 -7.14
N ALA A 75 -1.91 -0.16 -6.51
CA ALA A 75 -3.19 0.36 -6.99
C ALA A 75 -3.05 1.21 -8.26
N ILE A 76 -1.95 1.94 -8.40
CA ILE A 76 -1.71 2.82 -9.56
C ILE A 76 -0.95 2.12 -10.70
N GLN A 77 -0.28 1.00 -10.44
CA GLN A 77 0.54 0.27 -11.42
C GLN A 77 -0.17 0.03 -12.77
N PRO A 78 -1.46 -0.37 -12.84
CA PRO A 78 -2.13 -0.53 -14.14
C PRO A 78 -2.18 0.73 -15.01
N ARG A 79 -2.27 1.93 -14.40
CA ARG A 79 -2.25 3.22 -15.11
C ARG A 79 -0.85 3.61 -15.59
N LEU A 80 0.19 3.02 -15.00
CA LEU A 80 1.57 3.18 -15.44
C LEU A 80 1.89 2.21 -16.58
N ASP A 81 1.37 0.99 -16.51
CA ASP A 81 1.61 -0.07 -17.49
C ASP A 81 0.85 0.16 -18.81
N VAL A 82 -0.33 0.80 -18.76
CA VAL A 82 -1.18 1.06 -19.94
C VAL A 82 -1.70 2.48 -19.92
N ARG A 83 -1.61 3.17 -21.07
CA ARG A 83 -2.15 4.51 -21.29
C ARG A 83 -3.36 4.46 -22.21
N THR A 84 -4.40 5.19 -21.85
CA THR A 84 -5.56 5.42 -22.70
C THR A 84 -5.43 6.79 -23.34
N GLY A 85 -5.43 6.84 -24.67
CA GLY A 85 -5.35 8.08 -25.44
C GLY A 85 -6.33 8.10 -26.61
N GLN A 86 -6.17 9.06 -27.50
CA GLN A 86 -7.04 9.22 -28.68
C GLN A 86 -7.03 8.00 -29.61
N CYS A 87 -5.94 7.23 -29.61
CA CYS A 87 -5.78 6.02 -30.41
C CYS A 87 -6.16 4.72 -29.67
N GLY A 88 -6.86 4.81 -28.52
CA GLY A 88 -7.23 3.66 -27.71
C GLY A 88 -6.26 3.35 -26.56
N THR A 89 -6.20 2.10 -26.13
CA THR A 89 -5.30 1.63 -25.06
C THR A 89 -3.98 1.15 -25.64
N SER A 90 -2.87 1.68 -25.12
CA SER A 90 -1.52 1.35 -25.59
C SER A 90 -0.55 1.25 -24.43
N ALA A 91 0.46 0.39 -24.56
CA ALA A 91 1.57 0.36 -23.62
C ALA A 91 2.54 1.51 -23.92
N PRO A 92 3.07 2.20 -22.89
CA PRO A 92 4.03 3.28 -23.10
C PRO A 92 5.31 2.72 -23.72
N LYS A 93 5.62 3.16 -24.94
CA LYS A 93 6.81 2.77 -25.69
C LYS A 93 7.64 4.01 -26.02
N SER A 94 8.92 4.00 -25.68
CA SER A 94 9.88 5.03 -26.10
C SER A 94 10.65 4.56 -27.33
N ALA A 95 11.39 5.46 -27.98
CA ALA A 95 12.24 5.12 -29.13
C ALA A 95 13.32 4.07 -28.82
N TRP A 96 13.71 3.94 -27.54
CA TRP A 96 14.84 3.14 -27.09
C TRP A 96 14.45 2.00 -26.12
N GLY A 97 13.16 1.84 -25.83
CA GLY A 97 12.67 0.87 -24.84
C GLY A 97 11.48 0.07 -25.35
N GLN A 98 11.40 -1.20 -24.92
CA GLN A 98 10.23 -2.04 -25.17
C GLN A 98 9.41 -2.15 -23.88
N PRO A 99 8.07 -2.07 -23.97
CA PRO A 99 7.21 -2.35 -22.83
C PRO A 99 7.46 -3.76 -22.27
N ALA A 100 7.37 -3.89 -20.95
CA ALA A 100 7.51 -5.18 -20.30
C ALA A 100 6.39 -6.14 -20.71
N GLY A 101 6.75 -7.42 -20.90
CA GLY A 101 5.77 -8.47 -21.19
C GLY A 101 4.89 -8.81 -19.99
N GLU A 102 3.80 -9.53 -20.24
CA GLU A 102 2.79 -9.86 -19.20
C GLU A 102 3.39 -10.60 -17.99
N THR A 103 4.35 -11.50 -18.22
CA THR A 103 5.03 -12.25 -17.17
C THR A 103 5.80 -11.34 -16.21
N ALA A 104 6.56 -10.38 -16.75
CA ALA A 104 7.29 -9.39 -15.96
C ALA A 104 6.33 -8.49 -15.16
N LEU A 105 5.23 -8.04 -15.76
CA LEU A 105 4.22 -7.22 -15.08
C LEU A 105 3.49 -7.99 -13.96
N ARG A 106 3.25 -9.29 -14.14
CA ARG A 106 2.68 -10.15 -13.08
C ARG A 106 3.69 -10.35 -11.94
N ALA A 107 4.95 -10.62 -12.26
CA ALA A 107 6.01 -10.79 -11.27
C ALA A 107 6.20 -9.52 -10.42
N LEU A 108 6.22 -8.34 -11.06
CA LEU A 108 6.28 -7.05 -10.37
C LEU A 108 5.12 -6.87 -9.38
N ARG A 109 3.89 -7.04 -9.86
CA ARG A 109 2.69 -6.88 -9.01
C ARG A 109 2.67 -7.86 -7.84
N GLN A 110 3.14 -9.09 -8.05
CA GLN A 110 3.23 -10.08 -7.00
C GLN A 110 4.33 -9.73 -5.99
N GLY A 111 5.50 -9.29 -6.44
CA GLY A 111 6.59 -8.81 -5.58
C GLY A 111 6.14 -7.66 -4.68
N LEU A 112 5.52 -6.64 -5.26
CA LEU A 112 4.97 -5.50 -4.52
C LEU A 112 3.95 -5.93 -3.47
N ARG A 113 3.01 -6.81 -3.84
CA ARG A 113 2.00 -7.32 -2.92
C ARG A 113 2.61 -8.12 -1.78
N THR A 114 3.57 -8.99 -2.06
CA THR A 114 4.26 -9.80 -1.05
C THR A 114 5.00 -8.90 -0.08
N GLN A 115 5.79 -7.94 -0.58
CA GLN A 115 6.55 -7.02 0.26
C GLN A 115 5.64 -6.15 1.14
N ALA A 116 4.58 -5.57 0.57
CA ALA A 116 3.61 -4.76 1.31
C ALA A 116 2.93 -5.56 2.43
N ARG A 117 2.53 -6.81 2.15
CA ARG A 117 1.93 -7.70 3.14
C ARG A 117 2.90 -8.08 4.26
N THR A 118 4.16 -8.37 3.94
CA THR A 118 5.17 -8.68 4.95
C THR A 118 5.39 -7.50 5.90
N LEU A 119 5.50 -6.27 5.38
CA LEU A 119 5.64 -5.08 6.21
C LEU A 119 4.39 -4.81 7.05
N LEU A 120 3.20 -5.02 6.48
CA LEU A 120 1.95 -4.87 7.23
C LEU A 120 1.81 -5.91 8.36
N ARG A 121 2.28 -7.14 8.15
CA ARG A 121 2.34 -8.16 9.20
C ARG A 121 3.27 -7.74 10.34
N ARG A 122 4.45 -7.21 10.02
CA ARG A 122 5.37 -6.63 11.02
C ARG A 122 4.69 -5.51 11.82
N ALA A 123 3.93 -4.64 11.16
CA ALA A 123 3.16 -3.59 11.83
C ALA A 123 2.09 -4.16 12.77
N ALA A 124 1.35 -5.18 12.33
CA ALA A 124 0.34 -5.86 13.15
C ALA A 124 0.95 -6.59 14.35
N GLU A 125 2.09 -7.24 14.16
CA GLU A 125 2.86 -7.87 15.25
C GLU A 125 3.29 -6.85 16.30
N HIS A 126 3.73 -5.67 15.87
CA HIS A 126 4.07 -4.58 16.78
C HIS A 126 2.86 -4.10 17.59
N LEU A 127 1.70 -3.90 16.95
CA LEU A 127 0.46 -3.52 17.63
C LEU A 127 0.04 -4.55 18.70
N ARG A 128 0.19 -5.85 18.40
CA ARG A 128 -0.15 -6.93 19.34
C ARG A 128 0.81 -6.97 20.53
N ALA A 129 2.11 -6.77 20.28
CA ALA A 129 3.12 -6.78 21.32
C ALA A 129 3.01 -5.57 22.26
N HIS A 130 2.59 -4.42 21.75
CA HIS A 130 2.51 -3.16 22.49
C HIS A 130 1.06 -2.70 22.68
N ARG A 131 0.13 -3.64 22.89
CA ARG A 131 -1.31 -3.34 22.98
C ARG A 131 -1.65 -2.26 24.02
N ASP A 132 -0.87 -2.19 25.10
CA ASP A 132 -1.13 -1.26 26.21
C ASP A 132 -0.81 0.20 25.81
N GLU A 133 -0.01 0.40 24.75
CA GLU A 133 0.31 1.72 24.17
C GLU A 133 -0.76 2.20 23.17
N PHE A 134 -1.57 1.28 22.65
CA PHE A 134 -2.60 1.52 21.64
C PHE A 134 -3.98 1.08 22.16
N PRO A 135 -4.61 1.83 23.08
CA PRO A 135 -5.91 1.45 23.65
C PRO A 135 -7.04 1.38 22.62
N GLU A 136 -6.91 2.05 21.47
CA GLU A 136 -7.87 1.98 20.37
C GLU A 136 -7.70 0.75 19.45
N TYR A 137 -6.62 -0.02 19.61
CA TYR A 137 -6.41 -1.25 18.85
C TYR A 137 -7.21 -2.40 19.45
N ASP A 138 -8.06 -3.01 18.62
CA ASP A 138 -8.83 -4.19 18.98
C ASP A 138 -8.36 -5.42 18.17
N PRO A 139 -7.68 -6.39 18.82
CA PRO A 139 -7.20 -7.59 18.15
C PRO A 139 -8.29 -8.48 17.54
N GLU A 140 -9.52 -8.43 18.05
CA GLU A 140 -10.63 -9.24 17.52
C GLU A 140 -11.11 -8.73 16.16
N ASN A 141 -10.97 -7.42 15.95
CA ASN A 141 -11.32 -6.74 14.70
C ASN A 141 -10.20 -6.80 13.65
N ASP A 142 -8.98 -7.23 14.02
CA ASP A 142 -7.87 -7.40 13.09
C ASP A 142 -8.10 -8.61 12.15
N ILE A 143 -8.24 -8.32 10.86
CA ILE A 143 -8.45 -9.36 9.84
C ILE A 143 -7.32 -10.40 9.81
N LEU A 144 -6.07 -10.04 10.15
CA LEU A 144 -4.93 -10.96 10.16
C LEU A 144 -5.00 -11.98 11.30
N ASN A 145 -5.77 -11.70 12.35
CA ASN A 145 -6.05 -12.68 13.40
C ASN A 145 -7.11 -13.68 12.94
N ARG A 146 -8.15 -13.18 12.26
CA ARG A 146 -9.30 -13.96 11.82
C ARG A 146 -9.04 -14.82 10.60
N CYS A 147 -8.27 -14.32 9.64
CA CYS A 147 -8.00 -15.08 8.42
C CYS A 147 -6.62 -14.83 7.81
N THR A 148 -6.08 -15.87 7.17
CA THR A 148 -4.88 -15.78 6.34
C THR A 148 -5.26 -15.89 4.87
N THR A 149 -4.71 -15.02 4.03
CA THR A 149 -4.96 -14.96 2.57
C THR A 149 -3.72 -15.27 1.73
N ASP A 150 -2.86 -16.16 2.25
CA ASP A 150 -1.64 -16.59 1.57
C ASP A 150 -1.94 -17.62 0.48
N GLY A 151 -1.24 -17.51 -0.65
CA GLY A 151 -1.38 -18.43 -1.78
C GLY A 151 -2.72 -18.36 -2.55
N GLY A 152 -3.58 -17.37 -2.27
CA GLY A 152 -4.90 -17.24 -2.92
C GLY A 152 -6.02 -18.00 -2.21
N PHE A 153 -5.76 -18.58 -1.04
CA PHE A 153 -6.76 -19.26 -0.21
C PHE A 153 -7.10 -18.40 1.01
N VAL A 154 -8.37 -18.38 1.39
CA VAL A 154 -8.82 -17.79 2.66
C VAL A 154 -8.94 -18.91 3.69
N GLN A 155 -8.09 -18.90 4.71
CA GLN A 155 -8.23 -19.77 5.87
C GLN A 155 -8.76 -18.94 7.03
N ILE A 156 -9.88 -19.35 7.61
CA ILE A 156 -10.47 -18.71 8.80
C ILE A 156 -9.96 -19.49 10.02
N ARG A 157 -9.48 -18.77 11.04
CA ARG A 157 -9.04 -19.36 12.32
C ARG A 157 -10.18 -19.49 13.31
#